data_AF-D5P259-F1
#
_entry.id   AF-D5P259-F1
#
_cell.length_a   1.000
_cell.length_b   1.000
_cell.length_c   1.000
_cell.angle_alpha   90.00
_cell.angle_beta   90.00
_cell.angle_gamma   90.00
#
_symmetry.space_group_name_H-M   'P 1'
#
loop_
_entity.id
_entity.type
_entity.pdbx_description
1 polymer ?
#
loop_
_entity_poly.entity_id
_entity_poly.type
_entity_poly.pdbx_seq_one_letter_code
_entity_poly.pdbx_strand_id
1 'polypeptide(L)'
;ILLRVLPEVNPHSRFGLGPTELDAALQQCAQQRSRVSMEGFSFHLNGYEVAPRAQLAAQLVDRLMEARAQGLAATSISIGGGFAVSYLDAKTWDRFLRDSTESDFHAGKTFTHFYPYHQAPTGADMLAAILASETTCGGGTVSDRFATTGTKLLLEPGRALLDGAGFTVFPVQGFKRRGDYGIITVLGLSMSLSEQWKSSEFLPDPTLWPQEASDELQPAGPVRCCVGGASCLDYDMLTWRKVKLPRQPRYGDLLIYPNTAGYQMDKNESEFHGLPLPPKLEVTRDDEGRLRWRPDHNGDRW
;
A
#
# COMPACT_ATOMS: atom_id res chain seq x y z
N ILE A 1 -27.67 0.99 -3.54
CA ILE A 1 -26.63 1.69 -2.74
C ILE A 1 -26.22 0.82 -1.56
N LEU A 2 -25.01 1.01 -1.03
CA LEU A 2 -24.58 0.45 0.25
C LEU A 2 -24.46 1.59 1.27
N LEU A 3 -24.98 1.41 2.48
CA LEU A 3 -24.79 2.36 3.57
C LEU A 3 -23.46 2.08 4.25
N ARG A 4 -22.54 3.05 4.22
CA ARG A 4 -21.23 2.91 4.86
C ARG A 4 -21.36 3.13 6.36
N VAL A 5 -21.00 2.15 7.17
CA VAL A 5 -21.04 2.27 8.63
C VAL A 5 -19.74 2.88 9.16
N LEU A 6 -19.85 3.68 10.21
CA LEU A 6 -18.72 4.16 10.99
C LEU A 6 -18.26 3.03 11.94
N PRO A 7 -17.06 2.48 11.78
CA PRO A 7 -16.57 1.42 12.66
C PRO A 7 -16.26 1.95 14.06
N GLU A 8 -16.63 1.20 15.11
CA GLU A 8 -16.32 1.55 16.50
C GLU A 8 -14.81 1.64 16.78
N VAL A 9 -14.01 0.82 16.08
CA VAL A 9 -12.54 0.85 16.17
C VAL A 9 -11.91 2.10 15.54
N ASN A 10 -12.70 2.90 14.80
CA ASN A 10 -12.26 4.14 14.17
C ASN A 10 -13.32 5.26 14.37
N PRO A 11 -13.62 5.66 15.62
CA PRO A 11 -14.76 6.53 15.94
C PRO A 11 -14.59 7.97 15.42
N HIS A 12 -13.35 8.37 15.11
CA HIS A 12 -13.00 9.68 14.56
C HIS A 12 -12.77 9.66 13.04
N SER A 13 -13.12 8.56 12.37
CA SER A 13 -13.10 8.49 10.90
C SER A 13 -14.00 9.57 10.33
N ARG A 14 -13.51 10.31 9.32
CA ARG A 14 -14.32 11.25 8.54
C ARG A 14 -15.37 10.57 7.63
N PHE A 15 -15.42 9.24 7.63
CA PHE A 15 -16.24 8.42 6.76
C PHE A 15 -17.12 7.46 7.55
N GLY A 16 -18.30 7.19 7.01
CA GLY A 16 -19.28 6.28 7.59
C GLY A 16 -20.36 7.02 8.36
N LEU A 17 -21.50 6.36 8.53
CA LEU A 17 -22.65 6.81 9.29
C LEU A 17 -22.52 6.26 10.71
N GLY A 18 -22.62 7.14 11.71
CA GLY A 18 -22.79 6.72 13.11
C GLY A 18 -24.15 6.03 13.32
N PRO A 19 -24.38 5.41 14.50
CA PRO A 19 -25.60 4.63 14.75
C PRO A 19 -26.91 5.37 14.44
N THR A 20 -27.07 6.59 14.97
CA THR A 20 -28.28 7.42 14.74
C THR A 20 -28.46 7.81 13.28
N GLU A 21 -27.36 8.10 12.58
CA GLU A 21 -27.38 8.49 11.16
C GLU A 21 -27.71 7.29 10.28
N LEU A 22 -27.23 6.09 10.66
CA LEU A 22 -27.51 4.85 9.96
C LEU A 22 -29.00 4.49 10.07
N ASP A 23 -29.58 4.60 11.27
CA ASP A 23 -31.02 4.36 11.49
C ASP A 23 -31.88 5.32 10.67
N ALA A 24 -31.53 6.61 10.67
CA ALA A 24 -32.22 7.61 9.86
C ALA A 24 -32.09 7.29 8.35
N ALA A 25 -30.91 6.88 7.89
CA ALA A 25 -30.68 6.50 6.50
C ALA A 25 -31.48 5.26 6.09
N LEU A 26 -31.59 4.26 6.96
CA LEU A 26 -32.42 3.07 6.75
C LEU A 26 -33.90 3.44 6.61
N GLN A 27 -34.41 4.29 7.50
CA GLN A 27 -35.79 4.77 7.43
C GLN A 27 -36.07 5.53 6.14
N GLN A 28 -35.15 6.38 5.70
CA GLN A 28 -35.27 7.09 4.41
C GLN A 28 -35.25 6.12 3.22
N CYS A 29 -34.34 5.13 3.23
CA CYS A 29 -34.31 4.10 2.18
C CYS A 29 -35.64 3.33 2.12
N ALA A 30 -36.22 3.01 3.28
CA ALA A 30 -37.53 2.36 3.38
C ALA A 30 -38.66 3.23 2.80
N GLN A 31 -38.66 4.53 3.09
CA GLN A 31 -39.66 5.46 2.54
C GLN A 31 -39.50 5.67 1.02
N GLN A 32 -38.27 5.58 0.51
CA GLN A 32 -37.91 5.89 -0.88
C GLN A 32 -37.60 4.65 -1.74
N ARG A 33 -38.13 3.47 -1.39
CA ARG A 33 -37.85 2.19 -2.10
C ARG A 33 -38.13 2.22 -3.61
N SER A 34 -39.05 3.07 -4.07
CA SER A 34 -39.34 3.24 -5.51
C SER A 34 -38.27 4.01 -6.27
N ARG A 35 -37.35 4.69 -5.57
CA ARG A 35 -36.30 5.54 -6.15
C ARG A 35 -34.90 5.01 -5.87
N VAL A 36 -34.70 4.36 -4.72
CA VAL A 36 -33.40 3.88 -4.26
C VAL A 36 -33.53 2.46 -3.74
N SER A 37 -32.74 1.54 -4.28
CA SER A 37 -32.55 0.22 -3.68
C SER A 37 -31.40 0.27 -2.68
N MET A 38 -31.68 -0.03 -1.41
CA MET A 38 -30.67 -0.26 -0.39
C MET A 38 -30.23 -1.72 -0.49
N GLU A 39 -29.01 -1.94 -0.97
CA GLU A 39 -28.43 -3.26 -1.24
C GLU A 39 -27.63 -3.82 -0.06
N GLY A 40 -27.43 -3.05 1.01
CA GLY A 40 -26.80 -3.51 2.25
C GLY A 40 -25.79 -2.51 2.79
N PHE A 41 -24.70 -3.01 3.35
CA PHE A 41 -23.75 -2.21 4.14
C PHE A 41 -22.32 -2.27 3.60
N SER A 42 -21.53 -1.28 3.96
CA SER A 42 -20.09 -1.27 3.70
C SER A 42 -19.30 -0.75 4.90
N PHE A 43 -18.05 -1.16 5.06
CA PHE A 43 -17.13 -0.53 6.00
C PHE A 43 -15.69 -0.57 5.50
N HIS A 44 -14.83 0.20 6.15
CA HIS A 44 -13.38 0.18 5.92
C HIS A 44 -12.67 0.49 7.24
N LEU A 45 -11.63 -0.27 7.57
CA LEU A 45 -10.87 -0.11 8.82
C LEU A 45 -9.46 0.43 8.56
N ASN A 46 -8.98 1.33 9.42
CA ASN A 46 -7.59 1.79 9.40
C ASN A 46 -6.74 0.78 10.19
N GLY A 47 -6.20 -0.24 9.53
CA GLY A 47 -5.34 -1.26 10.15
C GLY A 47 -5.36 -2.57 9.39
N TYR A 48 -4.54 -3.55 9.79
CA TYR A 48 -4.37 -4.83 9.09
C TYR A 48 -4.82 -6.05 9.90
N GLU A 49 -5.40 -5.83 11.07
CA GLU A 49 -5.91 -6.90 11.92
C GLU A 49 -7.10 -7.62 11.27
N VAL A 50 -7.14 -8.94 11.43
CA VAL A 50 -8.20 -9.82 10.95
C VAL A 50 -9.45 -9.69 11.83
N ALA A 51 -9.28 -9.77 13.16
CA ALA A 51 -10.39 -9.89 14.09
C ALA A 51 -11.41 -8.73 14.01
N PRO A 52 -11.00 -7.44 13.96
CA PRO A 52 -11.97 -6.33 13.83
C PRO A 52 -12.79 -6.39 12.55
N ARG A 53 -12.20 -6.85 11.43
CA ARG A 53 -12.91 -7.01 10.15
C ARG A 53 -13.93 -8.14 10.22
N ALA A 54 -13.53 -9.28 10.75
CA ALA A 54 -14.40 -10.43 10.93
C ALA A 54 -15.61 -10.09 11.83
N GLN A 55 -15.34 -9.45 12.97
CA GLN A 55 -16.37 -9.06 13.92
C GLN A 55 -17.38 -8.09 13.29
N LEU A 56 -16.92 -7.03 12.63
CA LEU A 56 -17.81 -6.07 12.00
C LEU A 56 -18.57 -6.67 10.82
N ALA A 57 -17.94 -7.54 10.03
CA ALA A 57 -18.63 -8.27 8.95
C ALA A 57 -19.79 -9.12 9.51
N ALA A 58 -19.56 -9.86 10.60
CA ALA A 58 -20.61 -10.66 11.25
C ALA A 58 -21.75 -9.79 11.79
N GLN A 59 -21.43 -8.69 12.48
CA GLN A 59 -22.43 -7.75 13.00
C GLN A 59 -23.28 -7.13 11.89
N LEU A 60 -22.69 -6.83 10.74
CA LEU A 60 -23.44 -6.29 9.61
C LEU A 60 -24.34 -7.33 8.94
N VAL A 61 -24.07 -8.63 9.08
CA VAL A 61 -25.03 -9.67 8.67
C VAL A 61 -26.29 -9.59 9.52
N ASP A 62 -26.19 -9.38 10.84
CA ASP A 62 -27.36 -9.18 11.70
C ASP A 62 -28.20 -7.97 11.24
N ARG A 63 -27.54 -6.84 11.03
CA ARG A 63 -28.21 -5.62 10.55
C ARG A 63 -28.79 -5.77 9.15
N LEU A 64 -28.15 -6.57 8.30
CA LEU A 64 -28.66 -6.88 6.97
C LEU A 64 -29.95 -7.70 7.05
N MET A 65 -30.04 -8.66 7.97
CA MET A 65 -31.27 -9.40 8.22
C MET A 65 -32.39 -8.52 8.78
N GLU A 66 -32.07 -7.60 9.69
CA GLU A 66 -33.03 -6.60 10.19
C GLU A 66 -33.56 -5.69 9.07
N ALA A 67 -32.67 -5.21 8.18
CA ALA A 67 -33.06 -4.42 7.01
C ALA A 67 -33.96 -5.20 6.05
N ARG A 68 -33.68 -6.49 5.82
CA ARG A 68 -34.55 -7.39 5.04
C ARG A 68 -35.93 -7.56 5.66
N ALA A 69 -36.01 -7.71 6.99
CA ALA A 69 -37.28 -7.81 7.70
C ALA A 69 -38.13 -6.53 7.55
N GLN A 70 -37.47 -5.38 7.32
CA GLN A 70 -38.14 -4.13 6.97
C GLN A 70 -38.49 -4.04 5.47
N GLY A 71 -38.28 -5.07 4.65
CA GLY A 71 -38.60 -5.07 3.21
C GLY A 71 -37.61 -4.28 2.34
N LEU A 72 -36.38 -4.06 2.80
CA LEU A 72 -35.28 -3.58 1.96
C LEU A 72 -34.61 -4.77 1.23
N ALA A 73 -33.97 -4.52 0.08
CA ALA A 73 -33.30 -5.58 -0.69
C ALA A 73 -32.14 -6.20 0.10
N ALA A 74 -31.24 -5.37 0.64
CA ALA A 74 -30.22 -5.73 1.62
C ALA A 74 -29.52 -7.06 1.30
N THR A 75 -28.86 -7.13 0.15
CA THR A 75 -28.30 -8.35 -0.46
C THR A 75 -26.81 -8.55 -0.19
N SER A 76 -26.08 -7.49 0.14
CA SER A 76 -24.62 -7.44 0.03
C SER A 76 -23.95 -6.74 1.21
N ILE A 77 -22.75 -7.18 1.56
CA ILE A 77 -21.85 -6.50 2.50
C ILE A 77 -20.49 -6.30 1.83
N SER A 78 -20.01 -5.06 1.79
CA SER A 78 -18.61 -4.75 1.46
C SER A 78 -17.79 -4.67 2.74
N ILE A 79 -16.76 -5.51 2.85
CA ILE A 79 -15.78 -5.43 3.95
C ILE A 79 -14.62 -4.47 3.63
N GLY A 80 -14.75 -3.72 2.53
CA GLY A 80 -13.76 -2.76 2.07
C GLY A 80 -12.45 -3.42 1.65
N GLY A 81 -11.37 -2.68 1.87
CA GLY A 81 -10.00 -3.09 1.54
C GLY A 81 -9.10 -3.16 2.77
N GLY A 82 -7.85 -2.74 2.58
CA GLY A 82 -6.82 -2.83 3.62
C GLY A 82 -6.34 -4.27 3.87
N PHE A 83 -6.39 -5.11 2.83
CA PHE A 83 -5.66 -6.37 2.82
C PHE A 83 -4.16 -6.08 2.87
N ALA A 84 -3.47 -6.76 3.76
CA ALA A 84 -2.06 -6.52 4.03
C ALA A 84 -1.17 -6.98 2.86
N VAL A 85 0.02 -6.39 2.78
CA VAL A 85 1.11 -6.77 1.86
C VAL A 85 2.38 -6.86 2.68
N SER A 86 3.15 -7.93 2.48
CA SER A 86 4.45 -8.10 3.15
C SER A 86 5.58 -7.82 2.18
N TYR A 87 6.28 -6.71 2.39
CA TYR A 87 7.43 -6.30 1.58
C TYR A 87 8.75 -6.93 2.08
N LEU A 88 8.82 -7.24 3.38
CA LEU A 88 9.97 -7.83 4.05
C LEU A 88 9.55 -9.14 4.73
N ASP A 89 10.50 -10.04 4.93
CA ASP A 89 10.27 -11.19 5.81
C ASP A 89 10.23 -10.75 7.29
N ALA A 90 9.54 -11.55 8.12
CA ALA A 90 9.35 -11.26 9.54
C ALA A 90 10.67 -11.01 10.29
N LYS A 91 11.69 -11.85 10.05
CA LYS A 91 12.97 -11.75 10.76
C LYS A 91 13.69 -10.46 10.41
N THR A 92 13.70 -10.08 9.14
CA THR A 92 14.29 -8.82 8.67
C THR A 92 13.55 -7.62 9.23
N TRP A 93 12.21 -7.64 9.21
CA TRP A 93 11.39 -6.57 9.78
C TRP A 93 11.63 -6.38 11.28
N ASP A 94 11.57 -7.46 12.05
CA ASP A 94 11.74 -7.38 13.51
C ASP A 94 13.18 -6.97 13.87
N ARG A 95 14.18 -7.44 13.13
CA ARG A 95 15.57 -7.00 13.30
C ARG A 95 15.71 -5.51 13.04
N PHE A 96 15.10 -5.00 11.97
CA PHE A 96 15.13 -3.57 11.67
C PHE A 96 14.53 -2.73 12.80
N LEU A 97 13.34 -3.10 13.29
CA LEU A 97 12.67 -2.37 14.37
C LEU A 97 13.46 -2.38 15.69
N ARG A 98 14.15 -3.48 16.00
CA ARG A 98 14.94 -3.60 17.24
C ARG A 98 16.29 -2.91 17.17
N ASP A 99 16.99 -3.07 16.05
CA ASP A 99 18.42 -2.80 15.98
C ASP A 99 18.76 -1.50 15.27
N SER A 100 17.83 -0.92 14.50
CA SER A 100 18.08 0.32 13.75
C SER A 100 18.31 1.50 14.68
N THR A 101 19.34 2.28 14.41
CA THR A 101 19.69 3.49 15.17
C THR A 101 19.72 4.73 14.27
N GLU A 102 19.73 5.93 14.85
CA GLU A 102 19.90 7.18 14.07
C GLU A 102 21.19 7.20 13.22
N SER A 103 22.23 6.47 13.66
CA SER A 103 23.50 6.36 12.95
C SER A 103 23.38 5.64 11.60
N ASP A 104 22.31 4.86 11.41
CA ASP A 104 22.01 4.17 10.16
C ASP A 104 21.41 5.08 9.10
N PHE A 105 21.03 6.30 9.46
CA PHE A 105 20.40 7.27 8.58
C PHE A 105 21.33 8.45 8.28
N HIS A 106 21.14 9.06 7.12
CA HIS A 106 21.81 10.29 6.75
C HIS A 106 21.49 11.40 7.77
N ALA A 107 22.53 12.12 8.20
CA ALA A 107 22.42 13.24 9.15
C ALA A 107 21.73 12.93 10.49
N GLY A 108 21.67 11.65 10.90
CA GLY A 108 20.99 11.26 12.14
C GLY A 108 19.46 11.38 12.06
N LYS A 109 18.87 11.31 10.85
CA LYS A 109 17.41 11.39 10.69
C LYS A 109 16.72 10.29 11.50
N THR A 110 15.72 10.68 12.28
CA THR A 110 14.84 9.77 13.02
C THR A 110 13.42 9.80 12.46
N PHE A 111 12.70 8.69 12.65
CA PHE A 111 11.30 8.55 12.29
C PHE A 111 10.52 8.08 13.52
N THR A 112 9.33 8.64 13.73
CA THR A 112 8.46 8.27 14.86
C THR A 112 7.69 6.97 14.61
N HIS A 113 7.50 6.62 13.33
CA HIS A 113 6.84 5.39 12.91
C HIS A 113 7.24 5.02 11.48
N PHE A 114 7.08 3.74 11.16
CA PHE A 114 7.16 3.22 9.81
C PHE A 114 5.80 2.64 9.41
N TYR A 115 5.49 2.71 8.12
CA TYR A 115 4.49 1.81 7.57
C TYR A 115 4.88 0.37 7.93
N PRO A 116 3.94 -0.51 8.30
CA PRO A 116 4.34 -1.86 8.66
C PRO A 116 4.74 -2.56 7.35
N TYR A 117 6.03 -2.87 7.17
CA TYR A 117 6.53 -3.50 5.93
C TYR A 117 6.47 -5.04 5.98
N HIS A 118 6.03 -5.60 7.09
CA HIS A 118 5.69 -7.01 7.24
C HIS A 118 4.37 -7.16 8.02
N GLN A 119 3.48 -8.00 7.50
CA GLN A 119 2.26 -8.48 8.17
C GLN A 119 2.04 -9.94 7.78
N ALA A 120 1.32 -10.67 8.62
CA ALA A 120 0.73 -11.95 8.27
C ALA A 120 -0.62 -12.11 8.98
N PRO A 121 -1.64 -12.70 8.33
CA PRO A 121 -1.70 -13.09 6.91
C PRO A 121 -1.79 -11.88 5.95
N THR A 122 -1.62 -12.11 4.63
CA THR A 122 -1.68 -11.07 3.58
C THR A 122 -2.63 -11.47 2.46
N GLY A 123 -3.05 -10.50 1.63
CA GLY A 123 -3.83 -10.76 0.41
C GLY A 123 -5.01 -11.73 0.61
N ALA A 124 -5.04 -12.79 -0.21
CA ALA A 124 -6.07 -13.83 -0.17
C ALA A 124 -6.08 -14.64 1.13
N ASP A 125 -4.93 -14.90 1.75
CA ASP A 125 -4.85 -15.62 3.03
C ASP A 125 -5.47 -14.79 4.16
N MET A 126 -5.35 -13.46 4.10
CA MET A 126 -6.03 -12.59 5.05
C MET A 126 -7.54 -12.64 4.87
N LEU A 127 -8.04 -12.68 3.63
CA LEU A 127 -9.46 -12.91 3.37
C LEU A 127 -9.93 -14.27 3.92
N ALA A 128 -9.16 -15.33 3.69
CA ALA A 128 -9.46 -16.66 4.22
C ALA A 128 -9.53 -16.65 5.75
N ALA A 129 -8.60 -15.97 6.42
CA ALA A 129 -8.60 -15.83 7.88
C ALA A 129 -9.81 -15.03 8.40
N ILE A 130 -10.21 -13.97 7.71
CA ILE A 130 -11.45 -13.22 8.04
C ILE A 130 -12.67 -14.14 7.93
N LEU A 131 -12.78 -14.89 6.84
CA LEU A 131 -13.91 -15.79 6.59
C LEU A 131 -13.97 -16.97 7.56
N ALA A 132 -12.82 -17.48 7.99
CA ALA A 132 -12.71 -18.58 8.95
C ALA A 132 -12.84 -18.15 10.41
N SER A 133 -12.89 -16.84 10.70
CA SER A 133 -13.00 -16.34 12.07
C SER A 133 -14.36 -16.72 12.67
N GLU A 134 -14.34 -17.23 13.91
CA GLU A 134 -15.55 -17.52 14.67
C GLU A 134 -16.32 -16.24 14.98
N THR A 135 -17.64 -16.31 14.93
CA THR A 135 -18.47 -15.15 15.23
C THR A 135 -18.88 -15.14 16.69
N THR A 136 -18.85 -13.98 17.31
CA THR A 136 -19.29 -13.80 18.71
C THR A 136 -20.82 -13.74 18.83
N CYS A 137 -21.53 -13.62 17.70
CA CYS A 137 -22.97 -13.41 17.61
C CYS A 137 -23.60 -14.53 16.75
N GLY A 138 -23.68 -15.74 17.30
CA GLY A 138 -24.17 -16.94 16.61
C GLY A 138 -23.06 -17.98 16.41
N GLY A 139 -23.43 -19.28 16.45
CA GLY A 139 -22.46 -20.35 16.20
C GLY A 139 -21.94 -20.33 14.76
N GLY A 140 -20.69 -20.73 14.56
CA GLY A 140 -20.04 -20.83 13.25
C GLY A 140 -19.11 -19.67 12.92
N THR A 141 -18.63 -19.67 11.68
CA THR A 141 -17.67 -18.71 11.14
C THR A 141 -18.35 -17.57 10.40
N VAL A 142 -17.60 -16.51 10.08
CA VAL A 142 -18.08 -15.43 9.19
C VAL A 142 -18.58 -16.01 7.86
N SER A 143 -17.88 -17.00 7.28
CA SER A 143 -18.30 -17.64 6.04
C SER A 143 -19.64 -18.37 6.17
N ASP A 144 -19.88 -19.06 7.28
CA ASP A 144 -21.15 -19.74 7.57
C ASP A 144 -22.31 -18.74 7.64
N ARG A 145 -22.09 -17.58 8.27
CA ARG A 145 -23.09 -16.52 8.35
C ARG A 145 -23.44 -15.95 6.98
N PHE A 146 -22.45 -15.66 6.14
CA PHE A 146 -22.67 -15.17 4.78
C PHE A 146 -23.42 -16.22 3.94
N ALA A 147 -23.01 -17.48 4.00
CA ALA A 147 -23.64 -18.57 3.26
C ALA A 147 -25.09 -18.82 3.70
N THR A 148 -25.33 -18.96 5.01
CA THR A 148 -26.65 -19.25 5.57
C THR A 148 -27.66 -18.15 5.28
N THR A 149 -27.20 -16.90 5.23
CA THR A 149 -28.06 -15.74 4.91
C THR A 149 -28.12 -15.43 3.42
N GLY A 150 -27.39 -16.14 2.55
CA GLY A 150 -27.28 -15.80 1.13
C GLY A 150 -26.78 -14.37 0.92
N THR A 151 -25.88 -13.89 1.77
CA THR A 151 -25.32 -12.54 1.69
C THR A 151 -24.15 -12.51 0.71
N LYS A 152 -24.17 -11.58 -0.25
CA LYS A 152 -23.07 -11.38 -1.19
C LYS A 152 -21.93 -10.61 -0.52
N LEU A 153 -20.73 -11.18 -0.54
CA LEU A 153 -19.51 -10.50 -0.10
C LEU A 153 -18.94 -9.63 -1.23
N LEU A 154 -18.59 -8.39 -0.90
CA LEU A 154 -17.89 -7.45 -1.78
C LEU A 154 -16.56 -7.05 -1.12
N LEU A 155 -15.53 -6.85 -1.95
CA LEU A 155 -14.17 -6.51 -1.53
C LEU A 155 -13.68 -5.29 -2.32
N GLU A 156 -12.87 -4.45 -1.70
CA GLU A 156 -12.27 -3.26 -2.32
C GLU A 156 -10.74 -3.25 -2.13
N PRO A 157 -10.00 -4.31 -2.54
CA PRO A 157 -8.55 -4.35 -2.38
C PRO A 157 -7.89 -3.31 -3.31
N GLY A 158 -7.03 -2.47 -2.73
CA GLY A 158 -6.20 -1.52 -3.47
C GLY A 158 -4.77 -2.03 -3.58
N ARG A 159 -3.92 -1.60 -2.63
CA ARG A 159 -2.49 -1.97 -2.52
C ARG A 159 -2.22 -3.47 -2.73
N ALA A 160 -3.04 -4.34 -2.15
CA ALA A 160 -2.84 -5.80 -2.25
C ALA A 160 -3.04 -6.37 -3.65
N LEU A 161 -3.82 -5.72 -4.53
CA LEU A 161 -3.93 -6.15 -5.94
C LEU A 161 -2.67 -5.86 -6.75
N LEU A 162 -1.86 -4.90 -6.27
CA LEU A 162 -0.67 -4.41 -6.96
C LEU A 162 0.62 -4.97 -6.34
N ASP A 163 0.51 -5.96 -5.47
CA ASP A 163 1.66 -6.61 -4.84
C ASP A 163 2.53 -7.32 -5.89
N GLY A 164 3.78 -6.88 -6.02
CA GLY A 164 4.71 -7.37 -7.03
C GLY A 164 4.42 -6.90 -8.45
N ALA A 165 3.43 -6.02 -8.66
CA ALA A 165 2.96 -5.63 -10.00
C ALA A 165 3.77 -4.50 -10.64
N GLY A 166 4.76 -3.91 -9.94
CA GLY A 166 5.60 -2.86 -10.51
C GLY A 166 6.75 -2.43 -9.62
N PHE A 167 7.66 -1.67 -10.21
CA PHE A 167 8.85 -1.12 -9.57
C PHE A 167 9.16 0.26 -10.16
N THR A 168 9.90 1.08 -9.43
CA THR A 168 10.31 2.42 -9.88
C THR A 168 11.80 2.42 -10.17
N VAL A 169 12.20 3.03 -11.28
CA VAL A 169 13.61 3.09 -11.71
C VAL A 169 14.09 4.54 -11.72
N PHE A 170 15.23 4.78 -11.11
CA PHE A 170 15.87 6.09 -11.04
C PHE A 170 17.29 6.04 -11.64
N PRO A 171 17.55 6.78 -12.73
CA PRO A 171 18.90 6.93 -13.25
C PRO A 171 19.81 7.72 -12.30
N VAL A 172 20.99 7.19 -12.01
CA VAL A 172 22.00 7.86 -11.18
C VAL A 172 22.59 9.05 -11.92
N GLN A 173 22.64 10.20 -11.26
CA GLN A 173 23.24 11.44 -11.77
C GLN A 173 24.61 11.72 -11.15
N GLY A 174 24.85 11.22 -9.94
CA GLY A 174 26.12 11.50 -9.27
C GLY A 174 26.31 10.68 -8.01
N PHE A 175 27.56 10.67 -7.56
CA PHE A 175 27.96 10.02 -6.32
C PHE A 175 28.95 10.93 -5.60
N LYS A 176 28.68 11.23 -4.33
CA LYS A 176 29.58 12.00 -3.47
C LYS A 176 29.94 11.18 -2.23
N ARG A 177 31.23 11.13 -1.90
CA ARG A 177 31.68 10.51 -0.64
C ARG A 177 31.45 11.45 0.54
N ARG A 178 31.01 10.91 1.68
CA ARG A 178 30.84 11.63 2.95
C ARG A 178 31.29 10.73 4.10
N GLY A 179 32.54 10.89 4.53
CA GLY A 179 33.13 10.02 5.54
C GLY A 179 33.20 8.57 5.06
N ASP A 180 32.56 7.68 5.81
CA ASP A 180 32.52 6.23 5.58
C ASP A 180 31.38 5.74 4.66
N TYR A 181 30.49 6.64 4.21
CA TYR A 181 29.40 6.32 3.31
C TYR A 181 29.32 7.29 2.12
N GLY A 182 28.37 7.06 1.21
CA GLY A 182 28.12 7.92 0.05
C GLY A 182 26.72 8.51 -0.01
N ILE A 183 26.58 9.56 -0.79
CA ILE A 183 25.32 10.17 -1.17
C ILE A 183 25.19 10.01 -2.69
N ILE A 184 24.14 9.32 -3.11
CA ILE A 184 23.77 9.18 -4.51
C ILE A 184 22.77 10.28 -4.84
N THR A 185 22.92 10.93 -5.99
CA THR A 185 21.87 11.77 -6.57
C THR A 185 21.28 11.05 -7.77
N VAL A 186 19.95 11.10 -7.90
CA VAL A 186 19.23 10.47 -9.02
C VAL A 186 18.42 11.47 -9.83
N LEU A 187 18.04 11.07 -11.04
CA LEU A 187 17.08 11.78 -11.86
C LEU A 187 15.67 11.39 -11.42
N GLY A 188 15.08 12.24 -10.59
CA GLY A 188 13.74 12.06 -10.05
C GLY A 188 13.63 12.72 -8.68
N LEU A 189 12.40 12.88 -8.21
CA LEU A 189 12.11 13.41 -6.89
C LEU A 189 11.76 12.28 -5.94
N SER A 190 12.02 12.48 -4.67
CA SER A 190 11.57 11.57 -3.60
C SER A 190 10.05 11.39 -3.55
N MET A 191 9.29 12.36 -4.06
CA MET A 191 7.84 12.24 -4.27
C MET A 191 7.45 11.12 -5.25
N SER A 192 8.34 10.71 -6.16
CA SER A 192 8.14 9.58 -7.07
C SER A 192 8.27 8.21 -6.39
N LEU A 193 8.60 8.18 -5.09
CA LEU A 193 8.52 7.00 -4.22
C LEU A 193 7.46 7.17 -3.10
N SER A 194 6.76 8.31 -3.11
CA SER A 194 5.65 8.78 -2.25
C SER A 194 5.73 8.62 -0.73
N GLU A 195 6.50 7.72 -0.13
CA GLU A 195 6.48 7.39 1.32
C GLU A 195 6.73 8.58 2.27
N GLN A 196 7.31 9.66 1.76
CA GLN A 196 7.47 10.91 2.50
C GLN A 196 6.15 11.45 3.09
N TRP A 197 5.00 11.16 2.48
CA TRP A 197 3.70 11.58 3.01
C TRP A 197 3.33 10.92 4.34
N LYS A 198 3.90 9.75 4.64
CA LYS A 198 3.76 9.08 5.93
C LYS A 198 4.78 9.57 6.95
N SER A 199 5.48 10.68 6.68
CA SER A 199 6.60 11.17 7.50
C SER A 199 7.61 10.05 7.78
N SER A 200 7.87 9.21 6.79
CA SER A 200 8.68 7.99 6.87
C SER A 200 9.52 7.81 5.60
N GLU A 201 10.17 6.66 5.44
CA GLU A 201 10.87 6.27 4.21
C GLU A 201 10.40 4.90 3.68
N PHE A 202 10.76 4.61 2.43
CA PHE A 202 10.56 3.31 1.83
C PHE A 202 11.65 2.33 2.26
N LEU A 203 11.25 1.22 2.88
CA LEU A 203 12.20 0.28 3.51
C LEU A 203 12.76 -0.82 2.62
N PRO A 204 12.06 -1.32 1.59
CA PRO A 204 12.69 -2.25 0.65
C PRO A 204 13.90 -1.59 -0.01
N ASP A 205 15.04 -2.27 0.09
CA ASP A 205 16.30 -1.75 -0.42
C ASP A 205 16.28 -1.68 -1.96
N PRO A 206 16.81 -0.62 -2.57
CA PRO A 206 16.94 -0.54 -4.01
C PRO A 206 18.03 -1.50 -4.52
N THR A 207 17.82 -2.03 -5.72
CA THR A 207 18.84 -2.80 -6.45
C THR A 207 19.60 -1.88 -7.41
N LEU A 208 20.92 -1.98 -7.43
CA LEU A 208 21.78 -1.28 -8.40
C LEU A 208 21.94 -2.12 -9.67
N TRP A 209 21.74 -1.50 -10.83
CA TRP A 209 21.96 -2.12 -12.14
C TRP A 209 22.90 -1.27 -13.01
N PRO A 210 23.88 -1.89 -13.70
CA PRO A 210 24.26 -3.30 -13.62
C PRO A 210 24.89 -3.66 -12.26
N GLN A 211 24.74 -4.91 -11.81
CA GLN A 211 25.24 -5.33 -10.50
C GLN A 211 26.78 -5.32 -10.44
N GLU A 212 27.42 -5.74 -11.52
CA GLU A 212 28.88 -5.75 -11.67
C GLU A 212 29.34 -4.57 -12.53
N ALA A 213 30.56 -4.12 -12.26
CA ALA A 213 31.23 -3.16 -13.11
C ALA A 213 31.97 -3.91 -14.22
N SER A 214 31.90 -3.41 -15.46
CA SER A 214 32.65 -3.96 -16.59
C SER A 214 34.16 -3.66 -16.55
N ASP A 215 34.62 -2.81 -15.63
CA ASP A 215 36.01 -2.30 -15.58
C ASP A 215 36.75 -2.73 -14.31
N GLU A 216 37.95 -3.29 -14.50
CA GLU A 216 38.87 -3.79 -13.45
C GLU A 216 39.54 -2.70 -12.59
N LEU A 217 39.48 -1.42 -13.01
CA LEU A 217 40.23 -0.31 -12.38
C LEU A 217 39.55 0.33 -11.17
N GLN A 218 38.47 -0.25 -10.63
CA GLN A 218 37.69 0.39 -9.57
C GLN A 218 37.93 -0.22 -8.19
N PRO A 219 37.73 0.58 -7.10
CA PRO A 219 37.67 0.01 -5.77
C PRO A 219 36.52 -0.99 -5.72
N ALA A 220 36.88 -2.25 -5.87
CA ALA A 220 35.97 -3.38 -5.77
C ALA A 220 35.52 -3.47 -4.31
N GLY A 221 34.21 -3.40 -4.08
CA GLY A 221 33.67 -3.64 -2.76
C GLY A 221 32.36 -2.92 -2.49
N PRO A 222 31.60 -3.45 -1.53
CA PRO A 222 30.32 -2.89 -1.17
C PRO A 222 30.48 -1.49 -0.57
N VAL A 223 29.49 -0.64 -0.83
CA VAL A 223 29.44 0.73 -0.31
C VAL A 223 28.14 0.95 0.44
N ARG A 224 28.19 1.63 1.59
CA ARG A 224 26.99 2.17 2.23
C ARG A 224 26.65 3.52 1.63
N CYS A 225 25.37 3.76 1.34
CA CYS A 225 24.95 5.03 0.76
C CYS A 225 23.48 5.34 1.05
N CYS A 226 23.15 6.64 1.08
CA CYS A 226 21.79 7.14 1.02
C CYS A 226 21.50 7.70 -0.38
N VAL A 227 20.22 7.96 -0.68
CA VAL A 227 19.77 8.36 -2.02
C VAL A 227 18.98 9.66 -1.94
N GLY A 228 19.52 10.73 -2.51
CA GLY A 228 18.88 12.02 -2.72
C GLY A 228 18.25 12.15 -4.11
N GLY A 229 17.18 12.93 -4.19
CA GLY A 229 16.53 13.31 -5.44
C GLY A 229 17.25 14.43 -6.18
N ALA A 230 16.59 14.95 -7.20
CA ALA A 230 17.14 15.95 -8.12
C ALA A 230 16.92 17.41 -7.67
N SER A 231 16.12 17.67 -6.64
CA SER A 231 15.89 19.04 -6.18
C SER A 231 17.01 19.56 -5.27
N CYS A 232 16.98 20.87 -5.00
CA CYS A 232 17.91 21.55 -4.11
C CYS A 232 17.53 21.46 -2.63
N LEU A 233 16.48 20.70 -2.28
CA LEU A 233 15.91 20.68 -0.93
C LEU A 233 16.52 19.53 -0.13
N ASP A 234 17.02 19.81 1.07
CA ASP A 234 17.67 18.80 1.93
C ASP A 234 16.76 17.62 2.30
N TYR A 235 15.45 17.83 2.26
CA TYR A 235 14.47 16.77 2.55
C TYR A 235 14.16 15.88 1.34
N ASP A 236 14.63 16.22 0.14
CA ASP A 236 14.42 15.44 -1.08
C ASP A 236 15.32 14.19 -1.09
N MET A 237 14.97 13.24 -0.22
CA MET A 237 15.67 11.99 -0.03
C MET A 237 14.72 10.84 -0.33
N LEU A 238 15.08 10.01 -1.31
CA LEU A 238 14.38 8.76 -1.63
C LEU A 238 14.67 7.70 -0.57
N THR A 239 15.90 7.68 -0.05
CA THR A 239 16.33 6.73 0.98
C THR A 239 17.24 7.46 1.95
N TRP A 240 16.78 7.60 3.20
CA TRP A 240 17.55 8.19 4.28
C TRP A 240 18.53 7.18 4.86
N ARG A 241 18.16 5.89 4.92
CA ARG A 241 19.07 4.83 5.33
C ARG A 241 20.31 4.75 4.48
N LYS A 242 21.42 4.42 5.14
CA LYS A 242 22.70 4.06 4.53
C LYS A 242 22.67 2.60 4.09
N VAL A 243 21.95 2.31 3.00
CA VAL A 243 21.80 0.98 2.39
C VAL A 243 23.12 0.51 1.78
N LYS A 244 23.33 -0.81 1.73
CA LYS A 244 24.56 -1.41 1.20
C LYS A 244 24.37 -1.80 -0.27
N LEU A 245 25.11 -1.16 -1.16
CA LEU A 245 25.18 -1.52 -2.58
C LEU A 245 26.44 -2.36 -2.86
N PRO A 246 26.43 -3.23 -3.90
CA PRO A 246 27.55 -4.13 -4.20
C PRO A 246 28.81 -3.40 -4.67
N ARG A 247 28.65 -2.20 -5.24
CA ARG A 247 29.70 -1.33 -5.74
C ARG A 247 29.25 0.13 -5.69
N GLN A 248 30.18 1.05 -5.90
CA GLN A 248 29.85 2.46 -6.10
C GLN A 248 29.02 2.65 -7.39
N PRO A 249 27.86 3.32 -7.32
CA PRO A 249 27.11 3.73 -8.51
C PRO A 249 27.82 4.79 -9.35
N ARG A 250 27.61 4.75 -10.65
CA ARG A 250 28.13 5.66 -11.67
C ARG A 250 26.98 6.41 -12.33
N TYR A 251 27.31 7.53 -12.97
CA TYR A 251 26.35 8.22 -13.84
C TYR A 251 25.75 7.25 -14.86
N GLY A 252 24.43 7.23 -14.98
CA GLY A 252 23.69 6.36 -15.89
C GLY A 252 23.39 4.95 -15.37
N ASP A 253 23.98 4.51 -14.25
CA ASP A 253 23.50 3.32 -13.55
C ASP A 253 22.04 3.52 -13.11
N LEU A 254 21.32 2.42 -12.88
CA LEU A 254 19.92 2.45 -12.47
C LEU A 254 19.78 1.98 -11.03
N LEU A 255 19.03 2.74 -10.22
CA LEU A 255 18.51 2.28 -8.93
C LEU A 255 17.06 1.84 -9.12
N ILE A 256 16.79 0.58 -8.78
CA ILE A 256 15.49 -0.08 -8.97
C ILE A 256 14.86 -0.32 -7.60
N TYR A 257 13.75 0.37 -7.32
CA TYR A 257 12.97 0.20 -6.10
C TYR A 257 11.84 -0.80 -6.34
N PRO A 258 11.83 -1.95 -5.64
CA PRO A 258 10.87 -3.01 -5.90
C PRO A 258 9.48 -2.69 -5.32
N ASN A 259 8.44 -3.28 -5.90
CA ASN A 259 7.08 -3.32 -5.36
C ASN A 259 6.48 -1.93 -5.04
N THR A 260 6.60 -1.00 -5.98
CA THR A 260 6.16 0.40 -5.79
C THR A 260 4.79 0.70 -6.40
N ALA A 261 4.14 -0.28 -7.05
CA ALA A 261 2.86 -0.09 -7.73
C ALA A 261 1.72 0.31 -6.78
N GLY A 262 1.73 -0.21 -5.54
CA GLY A 262 0.73 0.14 -4.55
C GLY A 262 0.93 1.54 -3.95
N TYR A 263 0.45 2.59 -4.61
CA TYR A 263 0.45 3.97 -4.10
C TYR A 263 1.83 4.55 -3.76
N GLN A 264 2.93 4.01 -4.30
CA GLN A 264 4.27 4.60 -4.14
C GLN A 264 4.68 5.39 -5.37
N MET A 265 4.46 4.83 -6.56
CA MET A 265 4.95 5.42 -7.80
C MET A 265 4.03 6.49 -8.39
N ASP A 266 2.79 6.66 -7.93
CA ASP A 266 1.76 7.43 -8.63
C ASP A 266 0.94 8.38 -7.75
N LYS A 267 1.24 8.44 -6.45
CA LYS A 267 0.40 9.19 -5.50
C LYS A 267 0.76 10.66 -5.40
N ASN A 268 2.06 10.99 -5.35
CA ASN A 268 2.55 12.33 -5.03
C ASN A 268 3.42 12.94 -6.14
N GLU A 269 3.47 12.33 -7.34
CA GLU A 269 4.27 12.85 -8.43
C GLU A 269 3.90 14.30 -8.75
N SER A 270 4.89 15.12 -9.07
CA SER A 270 4.68 16.52 -9.44
C SER A 270 5.73 16.96 -10.43
N GLU A 271 5.39 17.95 -11.26
CA GLU A 271 6.32 18.59 -12.19
C GLU A 271 7.18 19.67 -11.51
N PHE A 272 7.52 19.47 -10.23
CA PHE A 272 8.31 20.42 -9.47
C PHE A 272 9.67 20.63 -10.15
N HIS A 273 10.13 21.88 -10.20
CA HIS A 273 11.28 22.33 -11.01
C HIS A 273 11.15 22.09 -12.53
N GLY A 274 9.92 21.93 -13.05
CA GLY A 274 9.69 21.66 -14.47
C GLY A 274 10.23 20.31 -14.92
N LEU A 275 10.47 19.40 -13.99
CA LEU A 275 10.78 18.01 -14.30
C LEU A 275 9.50 17.34 -14.83
N PRO A 276 9.55 16.59 -15.94
CA PRO A 276 8.37 15.88 -16.41
C PRO A 276 7.98 14.80 -15.39
N LEU A 277 6.69 14.47 -15.36
CA LEU A 277 6.24 13.29 -14.63
C LEU A 277 6.98 12.03 -15.15
N PRO A 278 7.43 11.13 -14.27
CA PRO A 278 8.08 9.89 -14.69
C PRO A 278 7.23 9.11 -15.71
N PRO A 279 7.81 8.69 -16.85
CA PRO A 279 7.08 7.87 -17.80
C PRO A 279 6.77 6.52 -17.17
N LYS A 280 5.55 6.02 -17.43
CA LYS A 280 5.11 4.70 -16.98
C LYS A 280 5.18 3.73 -18.15
N LEU A 281 5.70 2.53 -17.90
CA LEU A 281 5.81 1.47 -18.89
C LEU A 281 5.01 0.27 -18.40
N GLU A 282 4.16 -0.25 -19.26
CA GLU A 282 3.51 -1.54 -19.06
C GLU A 282 4.41 -2.62 -19.66
N VAL A 283 4.69 -3.66 -18.88
CA VAL A 283 5.41 -4.85 -19.33
C VAL A 283 4.45 -6.04 -19.30
N THR A 284 4.23 -6.66 -20.46
CA THR A 284 3.37 -7.83 -20.61
C THR A 284 4.16 -9.04 -21.11
N ARG A 285 3.59 -10.23 -20.96
CA ARG A 285 4.07 -11.44 -21.63
C ARG A 285 3.09 -11.79 -22.73
N ASP A 286 3.59 -12.09 -23.92
CA ASP A 286 2.76 -12.65 -24.99
C ASP A 286 2.49 -14.15 -24.76
N ASP A 287 1.68 -14.75 -25.64
CA ASP A 287 1.30 -16.17 -25.56
C ASP A 287 2.52 -17.10 -25.68
N GLU A 288 3.64 -16.63 -26.26
CA GLU A 288 4.92 -17.34 -26.32
C GLU A 288 5.83 -17.06 -25.11
N GLY A 289 5.36 -16.31 -24.12
CA GLY A 289 6.08 -15.98 -22.89
C GLY A 289 7.14 -14.88 -23.03
N ARG A 290 7.26 -14.24 -24.19
CA ARG A 290 8.22 -13.16 -24.45
C ARG A 290 7.74 -11.88 -23.80
N LEU A 291 8.68 -11.12 -23.23
CA LEU A 291 8.39 -9.81 -22.66
C LEU A 291 8.16 -8.79 -23.78
N ARG A 292 7.05 -8.06 -23.67
CA ARG A 292 6.75 -6.88 -24.48
C ARG A 292 6.58 -5.70 -23.55
N TRP A 293 6.90 -4.51 -24.03
CA TRP A 293 6.70 -3.29 -23.29
C TRP A 293 6.08 -2.21 -24.18
N ARG A 294 5.31 -1.33 -23.56
CA ARG A 294 4.75 -0.12 -24.19
C ARG A 294 4.62 0.99 -23.14
N PRO A 295 4.57 2.27 -23.55
CA PRO A 295 4.16 3.33 -22.63
C PRO A 295 2.75 3.05 -22.08
N ASP A 296 2.57 3.30 -20.79
CA ASP A 296 1.27 3.27 -20.15
C ASP A 296 0.57 4.62 -20.41
N HIS A 297 -0.34 4.61 -21.39
CA HIS A 297 -1.08 5.78 -21.83
C HIS A 297 -2.34 6.05 -20.99
N ASN A 298 -2.53 5.40 -19.84
CA ASN A 298 -3.70 5.66 -18.99
C ASN A 298 -3.75 7.11 -18.44
N GLY A 299 -2.73 7.93 -18.69
CA GLY A 299 -2.69 9.37 -18.38
C GLY A 299 -3.01 10.33 -19.54
N ASP A 300 -3.04 9.90 -20.80
CA ASP A 300 -3.24 10.79 -21.98
C ASP A 300 -4.72 11.14 -22.25
N ARG A 301 -5.61 10.84 -21.29
CA ARG A 301 -7.05 11.10 -21.37
C ARG A 301 -7.50 12.05 -20.26
N TRP A 302 -7.05 13.29 -20.30
CA TRP A 302 -7.68 14.41 -19.60
C TRP A 302 -7.67 15.65 -20.46
#